data_AF-A0A1S6HGM8-F1
#
_entry.id   AF-A0A1S6HGM8-F1
#
_cell.length_a   1.000
_cell.length_b   1.000
_cell.length_c   1.000
_cell.angle_alpha   90.00
_cell.angle_beta   90.00
_cell.angle_gamma   90.00
#
_symmetry.space_group_name_H-M   'P 1'
#
loop_
_entity.id
_entity.type
_entity.pdbx_description
1 polymer ?
#
loop_
_entity_poly.entity_id
_entity_poly.type
_entity_poly.pdbx_seq_one_letter_code
_entity_poly.pdbx_strand_id
1 'polypeptide(L)'
;MAKRAKRLEKGIESLKKQIEEHFDKLNNDIKEKNMDRGRYHANEIDKNLISALERKIEILGSNDDSVKKYRENLNKIKKEFGLE
;
A
#
# COMPACT_ATOMS: atom_id res chain seq x y z
N MET A 1 -17.39 3.48 -21.51
CA MET A 1 -17.30 2.59 -20.33
C MET A 1 -15.99 1.80 -20.32
N ALA A 2 -15.73 0.92 -21.30
CA ALA A 2 -14.53 0.05 -21.33
C ALA A 2 -13.16 0.77 -21.24
N LYS A 3 -12.98 1.94 -21.89
CA LYS A 3 -11.73 2.73 -21.79
C LYS A 3 -11.47 3.25 -20.37
N ARG A 4 -12.52 3.56 -19.59
CA ARG A 4 -12.42 4.06 -18.22
C ARG A 4 -12.08 2.92 -17.26
N ALA A 5 -12.73 1.77 -17.41
CA ALA A 5 -12.41 0.55 -16.66
C ALA A 5 -10.93 0.14 -16.86
N LYS A 6 -10.47 0.03 -18.11
CA LYS A 6 -9.06 -0.28 -18.42
C LYS A 6 -8.05 0.72 -17.83
N ARG A 7 -8.42 2.00 -17.73
CA ARG A 7 -7.56 3.02 -17.11
C ARG A 7 -7.51 2.84 -15.58
N LEU A 8 -8.63 2.47 -14.96
CA LEU A 8 -8.69 2.17 -13.54
C LEU A 8 -7.88 0.92 -13.21
N GLU A 9 -8.02 -0.16 -13.98
CA GLU A 9 -7.23 -1.39 -13.83
C GLU A 9 -5.72 -1.12 -13.86
N LYS A 10 -5.24 -0.39 -14.87
CA LYS A 10 -3.82 0.02 -14.92
C LYS A 10 -3.39 0.88 -13.74
N GLY A 11 -4.28 1.77 -13.27
CA GLY A 11 -4.04 2.58 -12.09
C GLY A 11 -3.97 1.76 -10.80
N ILE A 12 -4.80 0.72 -10.70
CA ILE A 12 -4.78 -0.25 -9.60
C ILE A 12 -3.45 -1.02 -9.61
N GLU A 13 -3.06 -1.59 -10.75
CA GLU A 13 -1.78 -2.30 -10.88
C GLU A 13 -0.58 -1.41 -10.53
N SER A 14 -0.58 -0.16 -11.01
CA SER A 14 0.48 0.79 -10.69
C SER A 14 0.55 1.10 -9.19
N LEU A 15 -0.60 1.22 -8.51
CA LEU A 15 -0.63 1.45 -7.06
C LEU A 15 -0.13 0.23 -6.30
N LYS A 16 -0.54 -0.98 -6.70
CA LYS A 16 -0.05 -2.24 -6.08
C LYS A 16 1.48 -2.31 -6.13
N LYS A 17 2.06 -2.03 -7.30
CA LYS A 17 3.52 -2.01 -7.46
C LYS A 17 4.19 -0.95 -6.57
N GLN A 18 3.63 0.26 -6.50
CA GLN A 18 4.16 1.31 -5.62
C GLN A 18 4.08 0.93 -4.14
N ILE A 19 3.00 0.26 -3.71
CA ILE A 19 2.85 -0.26 -2.35
C ILE A 19 3.95 -1.27 -2.04
N GLU A 20 4.19 -2.21 -2.95
CA GLU A 20 5.24 -3.23 -2.82
C GLU A 20 6.64 -2.58 -2.72
N GLU A 21 6.94 -1.61 -3.57
CA GLU A 21 8.21 -0.86 -3.50
C GLU A 21 8.37 -0.10 -2.17
N HIS A 22 7.29 0.45 -1.62
CA HIS A 22 7.32 1.08 -0.31
C HIS A 22 7.47 0.07 0.84
N PHE A 23 6.90 -1.12 0.73
CA PHE A 23 7.13 -2.20 1.70
C PHE A 23 8.58 -2.65 1.72
N ASP A 24 9.21 -2.80 0.56
CA ASP A 24 10.63 -3.16 0.47
C ASP A 24 11.52 -2.10 1.13
N LYS A 25 11.24 -0.81 0.87
CA LYS A 25 11.94 0.31 1.53
C LYS A 25 11.72 0.30 3.03
N LEU A 26 10.47 0.15 3.48
CA LEU A 26 10.12 0.06 4.90
C LEU A 26 10.91 -1.05 5.60
N ASN A 27 10.94 -2.25 5.02
CA ASN A 27 11.68 -3.39 5.55
C ASN A 27 13.19 -3.11 5.62
N ASN A 28 13.75 -2.43 4.62
CA ASN A 28 15.17 -2.07 4.61
C ASN A 28 15.48 -0.99 5.66
N ASP A 29 14.68 0.08 5.75
CA ASP A 29 14.87 1.13 6.77
C ASP A 29 14.77 0.55 8.18
N ILE A 30 13.86 -0.40 8.39
CA ILE A 30 13.74 -1.13 9.65
C ILE A 30 14.99 -1.96 9.96
N LYS A 31 15.53 -2.70 8.98
CA LYS A 31 16.80 -3.44 9.13
C LYS A 31 17.97 -2.51 9.45
N GLU A 32 17.99 -1.33 8.84
CA GLU A 32 18.99 -0.29 9.08
C GLU A 32 18.74 0.49 10.38
N LYS A 33 17.67 0.17 11.13
CA LYS A 33 17.22 0.87 12.34
C LYS A 33 16.93 2.36 12.10
N ASN A 34 16.58 2.72 10.88
CA ASN A 34 16.20 4.07 10.49
C ASN A 34 14.69 4.29 10.73
N MET A 35 14.34 4.53 11.99
CA MET A 35 12.94 4.62 12.42
C MET A 35 12.18 5.78 11.78
N ASP A 36 12.83 6.90 11.50
CA ASP A 36 12.19 8.07 10.89
C ASP A 36 11.77 7.78 9.45
N ARG A 37 12.65 7.17 8.65
CA ARG A 37 12.30 6.73 7.30
C ARG A 37 11.29 5.60 7.31
N GLY A 38 11.43 4.64 8.23
CA GLY A 38 10.43 3.58 8.42
C GLY A 38 9.03 4.15 8.69
N ARG A 39 8.92 5.14 9.58
CA ARG A 39 7.64 5.85 9.85
C ARG A 39 7.10 6.55 8.61
N TYR A 40 7.97 7.21 7.84
CA TYR A 40 7.59 7.84 6.58
C TYR A 40 6.99 6.83 5.60
N HIS A 41 7.69 5.72 5.33
CA HIS A 41 7.20 4.69 4.41
C HIS A 41 5.93 4.02 4.91
N ALA A 42 5.82 3.72 6.20
CA ALA A 42 4.61 3.15 6.78
C ALA A 42 3.39 4.09 6.61
N ASN A 43 3.57 5.39 6.83
CA ASN A 43 2.52 6.38 6.63
C ASN A 43 2.13 6.54 5.16
N GLU A 44 3.10 6.54 4.25
CA GLU A 44 2.87 6.64 2.81
C GLU A 44 2.04 5.45 2.29
N ILE A 45 2.37 4.23 2.75
CA ILE A 45 1.59 3.02 2.42
C ILE A 45 0.15 3.16 2.90
N ASP A 46 -0.06 3.54 4.17
CA ASP A 46 -1.37 3.56 4.81
C ASP A 46 -2.30 4.65 4.24
N LYS A 47 -1.84 5.91 4.32
CA LYS A 47 -2.68 7.08 4.10
C LYS A 47 -2.83 7.43 2.62
N ASN A 48 -1.79 7.19 1.83
CA ASN A 48 -1.78 7.63 0.44
C ASN A 48 -2.07 6.45 -0.50
N LEU A 49 -1.28 5.38 -0.42
CA LEU A 49 -1.32 4.33 -1.42
C LEU A 49 -2.50 3.36 -1.24
N ILE A 50 -2.68 2.80 -0.03
CA ILE A 50 -3.79 1.88 0.28
C ILE A 50 -5.13 2.58 0.11
N SER A 51 -5.26 3.81 0.63
CA SER A 51 -6.50 4.60 0.51
C SER A 51 -6.84 4.93 -0.94
N ALA A 52 -5.84 5.26 -1.77
CA ALA A 52 -6.05 5.50 -3.20
C ALA A 52 -6.43 4.21 -3.96
N LEU A 53 -5.85 3.07 -3.56
CA LEU A 53 -6.13 1.76 -4.14
C LEU A 53 -7.58 1.34 -3.85
N GLU A 54 -8.00 1.44 -2.59
CA GLU A 54 -9.36 1.15 -2.11
C GLU A 54 -10.40 1.94 -2.91
N ARG A 55 -10.23 3.26 -3.01
CA ARG A 55 -11.14 4.11 -3.78
C ARG A 55 -11.24 3.70 -5.25
N LYS A 56 -10.14 3.29 -5.89
CA LYS A 56 -10.18 2.86 -7.29
C LYS A 56 -10.87 1.52 -7.47
N ILE A 57 -10.65 0.58 -6.55
CA ILE A 57 -11.31 -0.74 -6.53
C ILE A 57 -12.82 -0.57 -6.35
N GLU A 58 -13.25 0.29 -5.41
CA GLU A 58 -14.65 0.63 -5.18
C GLU A 58 -15.31 1.22 -6.44
N ILE A 59 -14.64 2.19 -7.10
CA ILE A 59 -15.15 2.80 -8.34
C ILE A 59 -15.25 1.77 -9.47
N LEU A 60 -14.33 0.81 -9.53
CA LEU A 60 -14.35 -0.26 -10.52
C LEU A 60 -15.42 -1.33 -10.20
N GLY A 61 -15.82 -1.45 -8.93
CA GLY A 61 -16.72 -2.51 -8.46
C GLY A 61 -16.05 -3.89 -8.47
N SER A 62 -14.73 -3.94 -8.24
CA SER A 62 -13.96 -5.19 -8.27
C SER A 62 -13.91 -5.86 -6.89
N ASN A 63 -13.96 -7.20 -6.84
CA ASN A 63 -13.75 -7.99 -5.62
C ASN A 63 -12.25 -8.24 -5.38
N ASP A 64 -11.47 -7.16 -5.30
CA ASP A 64 -10.02 -7.23 -5.14
C ASP A 64 -9.59 -7.11 -3.67
N ASP A 65 -9.14 -8.23 -3.11
CA ASP A 65 -8.73 -8.32 -1.69
C ASP A 65 -7.35 -7.69 -1.38
N SER A 66 -6.66 -7.08 -2.35
CA SER A 66 -5.33 -6.50 -2.14
C SER A 66 -5.29 -5.47 -1.01
N VAL A 67 -6.32 -4.63 -0.88
CA VAL A 67 -6.41 -3.62 0.19
C VAL A 67 -6.33 -4.27 1.57
N LYS A 68 -7.13 -5.33 1.77
CA LYS A 68 -7.16 -6.08 3.03
C LYS A 68 -5.78 -6.70 3.32
N LYS A 69 -5.19 -7.36 2.33
CA LYS A 69 -3.86 -7.98 2.46
C LYS A 69 -2.77 -6.97 2.80
N TYR A 70 -2.74 -5.81 2.13
CA TYR A 70 -1.73 -4.78 2.41
C TYR A 70 -1.92 -4.14 3.78
N ARG A 71 -3.17 -3.89 4.23
CA ARG A 71 -3.44 -3.40 5.59
C ARG A 71 -2.99 -4.40 6.66
N GLU A 72 -3.30 -5.69 6.46
CA GLU A 72 -2.86 -6.75 7.37
C GLU A 72 -1.33 -6.84 7.44
N ASN A 73 -0.65 -6.77 6.29
CA ASN A 73 0.81 -6.81 6.22
C ASN A 73 1.45 -5.60 6.91
N LEU A 74 0.93 -4.39 6.64
CA LEU A 74 1.43 -3.18 7.27
C LEU A 74 1.26 -3.22 8.79
N ASN A 75 0.11 -3.71 9.28
CA ASN A 75 -0.12 -3.82 10.72
C ASN A 75 0.81 -4.82 11.39
N LYS A 76 1.15 -5.94 10.73
CA LYS A 76 2.16 -6.88 11.24
C LYS A 76 3.52 -6.21 11.37
N ILE A 77 3.97 -5.53 10.32
CA ILE A 77 5.24 -4.80 10.34
C ILE A 77 5.22 -3.72 11.44
N LYS A 78 4.18 -2.88 11.51
CA LYS A 78 4.09 -1.84 12.55
C LYS A 78 4.20 -2.42 13.96
N LYS A 79 3.56 -3.55 14.23
CA LYS A 79 3.62 -4.26 15.52
C LYS A 79 5.00 -4.83 15.82
N GLU A 80 5.60 -5.52 14.86
CA GLU A 80 6.94 -6.12 15.02
C GLU A 80 8.01 -5.07 15.33
N PHE A 81 7.84 -3.85 14.83
CA PHE A 81 8.86 -2.80 14.91
C PHE A 81 8.48 -1.59 15.78
N GLY A 82 7.38 -1.66 16.53
CA GLY A 82 6.99 -0.60 17.47
C GLY A 82 6.64 0.73 16.79
N LEU A 83 6.02 0.67 15.61
CA LEU A 83 5.55 1.82 14.83
C LEU A 83 4.03 2.09 15.02
N GLU A 84 3.43 1.55 16.08
CA GLU A 84 2.03 1.82 16.46
C GLU A 84 1.78 3.29 16.84
#